data_AF-A0A151SFJ7-F1
#
_entry.id   AF-A0A151SFJ7-F1
#
_cell.length_a   1.000
_cell.length_b   1.000
_cell.length_c   1.000
_cell.angle_alpha   90.00
_cell.angle_beta   90.00
_cell.angle_gamma   90.00
#
_symmetry.space_group_name_H-M   'P 1'
#
loop_
_entity.id
_entity.type
_entity.pdbx_description
1 polymer ?
#
loop_
_entity_poly.entity_id
_entity_poly.type
_entity_poly.pdbx_seq_one_letter_code
_entity_poly.pdbx_strand_id
1 'polypeptide(L)' 'CEFSCLNRCTHCGISSKCTPMMRRGPSGPSSLCNACGLSWANRVGFLHFAKLYFYYF' A
#
# COMPACT_ATOMS: atom_id res chain seq x y z
N CYS A 1 -4.33 23.68 -17.95
CA CYS A 1 -4.84 23.18 -16.66
C CYS A 1 -4.31 21.76 -16.42
N GLU A 2 -4.13 21.38 -15.15
CA GLU A 2 -3.68 20.07 -14.61
C GLU A 2 -2.16 19.81 -14.67
N PHE A 3 -1.34 20.09 -13.64
CA PHE A 3 -1.53 19.97 -12.20
C PHE A 3 -1.99 18.59 -11.70
N SER A 4 -1.63 17.51 -12.40
CA SER A 4 -1.59 16.20 -11.77
C SER A 4 -0.32 15.46 -12.18
N CYS A 5 0.74 15.70 -11.40
CA CYS A 5 1.73 14.67 -11.15
C CYS A 5 0.96 13.37 -10.89
N LEU A 6 1.10 12.42 -11.81
CA LEU A 6 0.47 11.11 -11.69
C LEU A 6 0.67 10.61 -10.26
N ASN A 7 -0.41 10.20 -9.59
CA ASN A 7 -0.32 9.44 -8.35
C ASN A 7 0.63 8.27 -8.62
N ARG A 8 1.86 8.36 -8.12
CA ARG A 8 2.88 7.32 -8.31
C ARG A 8 2.96 6.52 -7.03
N CYS A 9 3.24 5.24 -7.18
CA CYS A 9 3.54 4.40 -6.04
C CYS A 9 4.75 4.97 -5.30
N THR A 10 4.62 5.25 -4.00
CA THR A 10 5.70 5.77 -3.17
C THR A 10 6.82 4.76 -2.95
N HIS A 11 6.56 3.47 -3.20
CA HIS A 11 7.54 2.39 -3.03
C HIS A 11 8.32 2.08 -4.32
N CYS A 12 7.63 1.94 -5.45
CA CYS A 12 8.27 1.51 -6.72
C CYS A 12 8.21 2.56 -7.84
N GLY A 13 7.62 3.72 -7.61
CA GLY A 13 7.58 4.82 -8.57
C GLY A 13 6.65 4.64 -9.77
N ILE A 14 5.97 3.49 -9.89
CA ILE A 14 5.05 3.24 -11.02
C ILE A 14 3.90 4.24 -11.02
N SER A 15 3.59 4.74 -12.21
CA SER A 15 2.48 5.65 -12.50
C SER A 15 1.12 4.98 -12.22
N SER A 16 0.16 5.76 -11.72
CA SER A 16 -1.24 5.34 -11.55
C SER A 16 -1.87 4.81 -12.83
N LYS A 17 -1.43 5.27 -14.01
CA LYS A 17 -1.91 4.79 -15.31
C LYS A 17 -1.36 3.41 -15.67
N CYS A 18 -0.28 2.98 -15.02
CA CYS A 18 0.40 1.70 -15.28
C CYS A 18 0.09 0.65 -14.21
N THR A 19 -0.79 0.96 -13.25
CA THR A 19 -1.29 0.01 -12.24
C THR A 19 -2.82 0.02 -12.30
N PRO A 20 -3.50 -1.14 -12.26
CA PRO A 20 -4.97 -1.19 -12.37
C PRO A 20 -5.67 -0.49 -11.19
N MET A 21 -4.97 -0.35 -10.06
CA MET A 21 -5.48 0.27 -8.85
C MET A 21 -4.33 0.88 -8.04
N MET A 22 -4.62 1.96 -7.32
CA MET A 22 -3.79 2.46 -6.22
C MET A 22 -4.41 2.08 -4.87
N ARG A 23 -3.59 1.59 -3.96
CA ARG A 23 -3.96 1.09 -2.64
C ARG A 23 -3.41 2.01 -1.55
N ARG A 24 -4.03 1.96 -0.38
CA ARG A 24 -3.58 2.68 0.81
C ARG A 24 -2.28 2.05 1.33
N GLY A 25 -1.34 2.91 1.66
CA GLY A 25 -0.02 2.54 2.20
C GLY A 25 0.28 3.32 3.46
N PRO A 26 1.51 3.20 3.99
CA PRO A 26 1.91 3.90 5.22
C PRO A 26 1.80 5.42 5.10
N SER A 27 2.03 5.97 3.91
CA SER A 27 1.98 7.41 3.63
C SER A 27 0.57 7.95 3.40
N GLY A 28 -0.48 7.13 3.58
CA GLY A 28 -1.88 7.55 3.43
C GLY A 28 -2.62 6.89 2.26
N PRO A 29 -3.86 7.37 1.95
CA PRO A 29 -4.71 6.80 0.91
C PRO A 29 -4.04 6.87 -0.46
N SER A 30 -4.20 5.80 -1.26
CA SER A 30 -3.73 5.72 -2.64
C SER A 30 -2.24 6.00 -2.87
N SER A 31 -1.40 5.68 -1.88
CA SER A 31 0.06 5.90 -1.95
C SER A 31 0.84 4.75 -2.59
N LEU A 32 0.27 3.55 -2.70
CA LEU A 32 0.95 2.38 -3.27
C LEU A 32 0.25 1.85 -4.51
N CYS A 33 0.98 1.27 -5.46
CA CYS A 33 0.36 0.52 -6.55
C CYS A 33 -0.31 -0.76 -6.04
N ASN A 34 -0.99 -1.47 -6.93
CA ASN A 34 -1.72 -2.67 -6.57
C ASN A 34 -0.81 -3.73 -5.91
N ALA A 35 0.34 -4.03 -6.52
CA ALA A 35 1.27 -5.04 -6.00
C ALA A 35 1.89 -4.62 -4.65
N CYS A 36 2.42 -3.40 -4.56
CA CYS A 36 3.04 -2.90 -3.33
C CYS A 36 2.01 -2.79 -2.19
N GLY A 37 0.78 -2.37 -2.49
CA GLY A 37 -0.29 -2.25 -1.51
C GLY A 37 -0.80 -3.60 -1.00
N LEU A 38 -0.82 -4.64 -1.85
CA LEU A 38 -1.13 -6.02 -1.44
C LEU A 38 -0.04 -6.57 -0.51
N SER A 39 1.23 -6.40 -0.86
CA SER A 39 2.36 -6.82 -0.01
C SER A 39 2.36 -6.09 1.34
N TRP A 40 2.04 -4.80 1.34
CA TRP A 40 1.88 -4.02 2.57
C TRP A 40 0.75 -4.59 3.44
N ALA A 41 -0.45 -4.72 2.88
CA ALA A 41 -1.62 -5.24 3.58
C ALA A 41 -1.37 -6.62 4.21
N ASN A 42 -0.71 -7.53 3.48
CA ASN A 42 -0.37 -8.85 3.99
C ASN A 42 0.62 -8.78 5.17
N ARG A 43 1.60 -7.87 5.13
CA ARG A 43 2.54 -7.67 6.24
C ARG A 43 1.86 -7.11 7.48
N VAL A 44 1.05 -6.04 7.36
CA VAL A 44 0.33 -5.50 8.53
C VAL A 44 -0.67 -6.50 9.08
N GLY A 45 -1.38 -7.25 8.23
CA GLY A 45 -2.26 -8.33 8.67
C GLY A 45 -1.50 -9.40 9.45
N PHE A 46 -0.39 -9.91 8.92
CA PHE A 46 0.44 -10.89 9.61
C PHE A 46 0.96 -10.37 10.96
N LEU A 47 1.47 -9.14 11.01
CA LEU A 47 1.95 -8.54 12.26
C LEU A 47 0.83 -8.37 13.29
N HIS A 48 -0.38 -8.05 12.84
CA HIS A 48 -1.55 -7.98 13.71
C HIS A 48 -1.91 -9.36 14.26
N PHE A 49 -1.97 -10.39 13.42
CA PHE A 49 -2.22 -11.77 13.85
C PHE A 49 -1.13 -12.30 14.77
N ALA A 50 0.15 -12.07 14.45
CA ALA A 50 1.27 -12.46 15.30
C ALA A 50 1.19 -11.77 16.67
N LYS A 51 0.92 -10.46 16.70
CA LYS A 51 0.70 -9.72 17.95
C LYS A 51 -0.45 -10.30 18.78
N LEU A 52 -1.58 -10.62 18.14
CA LEU A 52 -2.69 -11.25 18.85
C LEU A 52 -2.32 -12.64 19.36
N TYR A 53 -1.64 -13.46 18.55
CA TYR A 53 -1.18 -14.78 18.95
C TYR A 53 -0.27 -14.72 20.20
N PHE A 54 0.74 -13.85 20.21
CA PHE A 54 1.61 -13.65 21.38
C PHE A 54 0.95 -12.92 22.56
N TYR A 55 -0.16 -12.21 22.34
CA TYR A 55 -0.91 -11.57 23.43
C TYR A 55 -1.82 -12.57 24.16
N TYR A 56 -2.38 -13.52 23.39
CA TYR A 56 -3.31 -14.53 23.91
C TYR A 56 -2.61 -15.81 24.42
N PHE A 57 -1.36 -16.07 24.02
CA PHE A 57 -0.54 -17.16 24.52
C PHE A 57 0.60 -16.62 25.39
#